data_AF-A0A8S3DTM8-F1
#
_entry.id   AF-A0A8S3DTM8-F1
#
_cell.length_a   1.000
_cell.length_b   1.000
_cell.length_c   1.000
_cell.angle_alpha   90.00
_cell.angle_beta   90.00
_cell.angle_gamma   90.00
#
_symmetry.space_group_name_H-M   'P 1'
#
loop_
_entity.id
_entity.type
_entity.pdbx_description
1 polymer ?
#
loop_
_entity_poly.entity_id
_entity_poly.type
_entity_poly.pdbx_seq_one_letter_code
_entity_poly.pdbx_strand_id
1 'polypeptide(L)'
;KLDSLSNKVNKSEKNRQDIIDDLLCRDLTTIFNHLIQNDNISWGKIITILAFSTFIARKHSEISDRIACVTGQYMNQRLTIWIKDHGGWESMAFMDSTYDIDRLNKMFIVSAACISLSLIGLFLFLR
;
A
#
# COMPACT_ATOMS: atom_id res chain seq x y z
N LYS A 1 31.12 32.43 -16.49
CA LYS A 1 31.11 31.20 -17.35
C LYS A 1 30.98 29.92 -16.52
N LEU A 2 31.58 29.84 -15.32
CA LEU A 2 31.37 28.74 -14.38
C LEU A 2 29.94 28.72 -13.80
N ASP A 3 29.38 29.88 -13.45
CA ASP A 3 28.00 29.97 -12.90
C ASP A 3 26.94 29.54 -13.92
N SER A 4 27.15 29.83 -15.20
CA SER A 4 26.26 29.38 -16.28
C SER A 4 26.34 27.87 -16.54
N LEU A 5 27.45 27.22 -16.20
CA LEU A 5 27.60 25.77 -16.29
C LEU A 5 26.97 25.08 -15.07
N SER A 6 27.22 25.61 -13.87
CA SER A 6 26.59 25.12 -12.63
C SER A 6 25.06 25.18 -12.72
N ASN A 7 24.50 26.29 -13.20
CA ASN A 7 23.05 26.42 -13.39
C ASN A 7 22.48 25.43 -14.43
N LYS A 8 23.22 25.12 -15.49
CA LYS A 8 22.80 24.12 -16.49
C LYS A 8 22.79 22.71 -15.92
N VAL A 9 23.82 22.35 -15.14
CA VAL A 9 23.92 21.04 -14.48
C VAL A 9 22.78 20.88 -13.48
N ASN A 10 22.56 21.85 -12.59
CA ASN A 10 21.49 21.80 -11.59
C ASN A 10 20.10 21.70 -12.23
N LYS A 11 19.86 22.40 -13.34
CA LYS A 11 18.61 22.29 -14.10
C LYS A 11 18.43 20.90 -14.71
N SER A 12 19.50 20.33 -15.28
CA SER A 12 19.44 18.99 -15.87
C SER A 12 19.20 17.90 -14.83
N GLU A 13 19.78 18.05 -13.64
CA GLU A 13 19.62 17.10 -12.54
C GLU A 13 18.23 17.17 -11.92
N LYS A 14 17.70 18.39 -11.71
CA LYS A 14 16.30 18.59 -11.31
C LYS A 14 15.33 17.97 -12.30
N ASN A 15 15.52 18.21 -13.60
CA ASN A 15 14.65 17.65 -14.63
C ASN A 15 14.70 16.11 -14.66
N ARG A 16 15.85 15.51 -14.34
CA ARG A 16 15.97 14.05 -14.24
C ARG A 16 15.23 13.51 -13.02
N GLN A 17 15.31 14.20 -11.88
CA GLN A 17 14.59 13.81 -10.67
C GLN A 17 13.07 13.90 -10.86
N ASP A 18 12.59 14.99 -11.47
CA ASP A 18 11.17 15.18 -11.76
C ASP A 18 10.59 14.01 -12.60
N ILE A 19 11.36 13.51 -13.59
CA ILE A 19 11.00 12.35 -14.41
C ILE A 19 10.93 11.06 -13.57
N ILE A 20 11.90 10.83 -12.67
CA ILE A 20 11.91 9.64 -11.81
C ILE A 20 10.69 9.65 -10.89
N ASP A 21 10.36 10.80 -10.33
CA ASP A 21 9.21 10.96 -9.44
C ASP A 21 7.88 10.73 -10.19
N ASP A 22 7.78 11.18 -11.45
CA ASP A 22 6.64 10.89 -12.33
C ASP A 22 6.51 9.40 -12.63
N LEU A 23 7.64 8.73 -12.91
CA LEU A 23 7.67 7.28 -13.12
C LEU A 23 7.20 6.54 -11.86
N LEU A 24 7.67 6.95 -10.68
CA LEU A 24 7.24 6.35 -9.42
C LEU A 24 5.72 6.48 -9.23
N CYS A 25 5.16 7.67 -9.48
CA CYS A 25 3.72 7.91 -9.37
C CYS A 25 2.90 7.05 -10.35
N ARG A 26 3.41 6.86 -11.57
CA ARG A 26 2.79 6.00 -12.58
C ARG A 26 2.83 4.53 -12.17
N ASP A 27 3.98 4.08 -11.66
CA ASP A 27 4.16 2.69 -11.24
C ASP A 27 3.30 2.39 -10.00
N LEU A 28 3.17 3.35 -9.08
CA LEU A 28 2.26 3.28 -7.93
C LEU A 28 0.81 3.02 -8.38
N THR A 29 0.33 3.80 -9.35
CA THR A 29 -1.00 3.64 -9.94
C THR A 29 -1.18 2.26 -10.60
N THR A 30 -0.13 1.78 -11.26
CA THR A 30 -0.12 0.45 -11.88
C THR A 30 -0.25 -0.65 -10.84
N ILE A 31 0.48 -0.55 -9.73
CA ILE A 31 0.38 -1.48 -8.58
C ILE A 31 -1.05 -1.49 -8.01
N PHE A 32 -1.69 -0.33 -7.87
CA PHE A 32 -3.07 -0.26 -7.38
C PHE A 32 -4.07 -0.95 -8.31
N ASN A 33 -3.90 -0.77 -9.62
CA ASN A 33 -4.72 -1.47 -10.63
C ASN A 33 -4.51 -3.00 -10.54
N HIS A 34 -3.28 -3.46 -10.30
CA HIS A 34 -3.00 -4.88 -10.10
C HIS A 34 -3.65 -5.45 -8.84
N LEU A 35 -3.69 -4.68 -7.75
CA LEU A 35 -4.31 -5.11 -6.50
C LEU A 35 -5.84 -5.30 -6.65
N ILE A 36 -6.47 -4.47 -7.47
CA ILE A 36 -7.92 -4.42 -7.71
C ILE A 36 -8.25 -4.98 -9.10
N GLN A 37 -7.53 -6.01 -9.54
CA GLN A 37 -7.85 -6.66 -10.80
C GLN A 37 -9.31 -7.13 -10.84
N ASN A 38 -9.94 -6.93 -12.01
CA ASN A 38 -11.33 -7.30 -12.29
C ASN A 38 -12.35 -6.68 -11.32
N ASP A 39 -12.08 -5.46 -10.85
CA ASP A 39 -12.93 -4.72 -9.90
C ASP A 39 -13.27 -5.48 -8.61
N ASN A 40 -12.39 -6.43 -8.23
CA ASN A 40 -12.46 -7.12 -6.96
C ASN A 40 -11.98 -6.18 -5.83
N ILE A 41 -12.85 -5.25 -5.43
CA ILE A 41 -12.60 -4.26 -4.38
C ILE A 41 -13.01 -4.84 -3.03
N SER A 42 -12.17 -4.63 -2.01
CA SER A 42 -12.49 -4.93 -0.62
C SER A 42 -11.84 -3.90 0.30
N TRP A 43 -12.38 -3.73 1.51
CA TRP A 43 -11.82 -2.83 2.52
C TRP A 43 -10.33 -3.11 2.78
N GLY A 44 -9.93 -4.37 2.91
CA GLY A 44 -8.53 -4.74 3.09
C GLY A 44 -7.61 -4.24 1.97
N LYS A 45 -8.06 -4.27 0.71
CA LYS A 45 -7.30 -3.75 -0.43
C LYS A 45 -7.22 -2.22 -0.42
N ILE A 46 -8.33 -1.55 -0.07
CA ILE A 46 -8.36 -0.08 0.07
C ILE A 46 -7.36 0.37 1.15
N ILE A 47 -7.36 -0.29 2.30
CA ILE A 47 -6.40 0.00 3.38
C ILE A 47 -4.96 -0.32 2.94
N THR A 48 -4.76 -1.41 2.19
CA THR A 48 -3.43 -1.74 1.64
C THR A 48 -2.91 -0.63 0.73
N ILE A 49 -3.75 -0.03 -0.12
CA ILE A 49 -3.38 1.11 -0.98
C ILE A 49 -2.94 2.31 -0.13
N LEU A 50 -3.72 2.68 0.88
CA LEU A 50 -3.39 3.80 1.77
C LEU A 50 -2.10 3.55 2.56
N ALA A 51 -1.95 2.36 3.14
CA ALA A 51 -0.77 1.96 3.90
C ALA A 51 0.49 1.92 3.03
N PHE A 52 0.38 1.34 1.82
CA PHE A 52 1.48 1.28 0.87
C PHE A 52 1.89 2.69 0.40
N SER A 53 0.92 3.54 0.07
CA SER A 53 1.19 4.95 -0.29
C SER A 53 1.92 5.69 0.82
N THR A 54 1.48 5.49 2.07
CA THR A 54 2.11 6.10 3.25
C THR A 54 3.54 5.58 3.43
N PHE A 55 3.75 4.27 3.24
CA PHE A 55 5.09 3.67 3.31
C PHE A 55 6.04 4.25 2.25
N ILE A 56 5.58 4.39 1.00
CA ILE A 56 6.37 4.99 -0.07
C ILE A 56 6.62 6.48 0.19
N ALA A 57 5.61 7.24 0.62
CA ALA A 57 5.75 8.65 0.97
C ALA A 57 6.75 8.91 2.10
N ARG A 58 6.84 7.99 3.07
CA ARG A 58 7.85 8.05 4.15
C ARG A 58 9.27 7.76 3.64
N LYS A 59 9.41 6.93 2.62
CA LYS A 59 10.70 6.65 1.97
C LYS A 59 11.14 7.76 1.01
N HIS A 60 10.18 8.46 0.42
CA HIS A 60 10.36 9.52 -0.58
C HIS A 60 9.71 10.81 -0.11
N SER A 61 10.21 11.34 1.02
CA SER A 61 9.61 12.48 1.72
C SER A 61 9.49 13.74 0.84
N GLU A 62 10.44 13.92 -0.07
CA GLU A 62 10.54 15.02 -1.05
C GLU A 62 9.37 15.09 -2.03
N ILE A 63 8.68 13.98 -2.25
CA ILE A 63 7.52 13.87 -3.15
C ILE A 63 6.28 13.32 -2.44
N SER A 64 6.28 13.33 -1.11
CA SER A 64 5.17 12.84 -0.29
C SER A 64 3.82 13.48 -0.68
N ASP A 65 3.79 14.78 -0.98
CA ASP A 65 2.61 15.49 -1.46
C ASP A 65 2.11 14.98 -2.81
N ARG A 66 3.03 14.66 -3.74
CA ARG A 66 2.69 14.10 -5.05
C ARG A 66 2.11 12.69 -4.90
N ILE A 67 2.71 11.87 -4.05
CA ILE A 67 2.20 10.53 -3.74
C ILE A 67 0.80 10.61 -3.12
N ALA A 68 0.60 11.49 -2.14
CA ALA A 68 -0.71 11.70 -1.53
C ALA A 68 -1.76 12.16 -2.54
N CYS A 69 -1.38 13.07 -3.45
CA CYS A 69 -2.25 13.55 -4.53
C CYS A 69 -2.65 12.41 -5.48
N VAL A 70 -1.70 11.61 -5.96
CA VAL A 70 -1.96 10.50 -6.88
C VAL A 70 -2.83 9.42 -6.22
N THR A 71 -2.53 9.07 -4.96
CA THR A 71 -3.34 8.14 -4.19
C THR A 71 -4.76 8.68 -4.00
N GLY A 72 -4.92 9.95 -3.63
CA GLY A 72 -6.23 10.59 -3.47
C GLY A 72 -7.03 10.62 -4.77
N GLN A 73 -6.38 10.92 -5.90
CA GLN A 73 -7.01 10.89 -7.22
C GLN A 73 -7.45 9.47 -7.60
N TYR A 74 -6.60 8.47 -7.38
CA TYR A 74 -6.93 7.08 -7.65
C TYR A 74 -8.14 6.62 -6.82
N MET A 75 -8.11 6.91 -5.51
CA MET A 75 -9.22 6.64 -4.61
C MET A 75 -10.51 7.29 -5.11
N ASN A 76 -10.43 8.57 -5.48
CA ASN A 76 -11.60 9.31 -5.93
C ASN A 76 -12.21 8.74 -7.23
N GLN A 77 -11.35 8.36 -8.18
CA GLN A 77 -11.78 7.92 -9.51
C GLN A 77 -12.23 6.46 -9.56
N ARG A 78 -11.57 5.58 -8.80
CA ARG A 78 -11.79 4.11 -8.89
C ARG A 78 -12.58 3.54 -7.72
N LEU A 79 -12.52 4.18 -6.54
CA LEU A 79 -12.98 3.55 -5.30
C LEU A 79 -14.16 4.28 -4.64
N THR A 80 -14.37 5.57 -4.92
CA THR A 80 -15.45 6.36 -4.30
C THR A 80 -16.83 5.73 -4.45
N ILE A 81 -17.15 5.22 -5.65
CA ILE A 81 -18.46 4.60 -5.91
C ILE A 81 -18.63 3.36 -5.02
N TRP A 82 -17.65 2.45 -5.05
CA TRP A 82 -17.68 1.25 -4.23
C TRP A 82 -17.76 1.57 -2.74
N ILE A 83 -16.95 2.53 -2.25
CA ILE A 83 -16.95 2.96 -0.85
C ILE A 83 -18.34 3.45 -0.44
N LYS A 84 -18.97 4.29 -1.28
CA LYS A 84 -20.31 4.79 -1.03
C LYS A 84 -21.34 3.65 -0.98
N ASP A 85 -21.28 2.72 -1.92
CA ASP A 85 -22.21 1.60 -2.02
C ASP A 85 -22.06 0.60 -0.87
N HIS A 86 -20.91 0.59 -0.19
CA HIS A 86 -20.59 -0.28 0.94
C HIS A 86 -20.68 0.43 2.29
N GLY A 87 -21.51 1.47 2.40
CA GLY A 87 -21.81 2.14 3.67
C GLY A 87 -20.80 3.20 4.08
N GLY A 88 -20.03 3.74 3.13
CA GLY A 88 -19.11 4.85 3.35
C GLY A 88 -17.88 4.47 4.18
N TRP A 89 -17.17 5.47 4.67
CA TRP A 89 -16.01 5.27 5.54
C TRP A 89 -16.43 4.78 6.94
N GLU A 90 -17.68 5.01 7.31
CA GLU A 90 -18.29 4.57 8.55
C GLU A 90 -18.28 3.05 8.67
N SER A 91 -18.57 2.32 7.58
CA SER A 91 -18.56 0.84 7.60
C SER A 91 -17.17 0.26 7.87
N MET A 92 -16.11 0.97 7.47
CA MET A 92 -14.73 0.60 7.81
C MET A 92 -14.47 0.76 9.32
N ALA A 93 -14.98 1.80 9.96
CA ALA A 93 -14.85 1.97 11.41
C ALA A 93 -15.57 0.85 12.19
N PHE A 94 -16.67 0.32 11.65
CA PHE A 94 -17.36 -0.84 12.25
C PHE A 94 -16.58 -2.16 12.08
N MET A 95 -15.73 -2.30 11.06
CA MET A 95 -14.81 -3.45 10.98
C MET A 95 -13.84 -3.48 12.17
N ASP A 96 -13.37 -2.33 12.64
CA ASP A 96 -12.46 -2.26 13.81
C ASP A 96 -13.15 -2.79 15.09
N SER A 97 -14.46 -2.58 15.23
CA SER A 97 -15.26 -3.12 16.34
C SER A 97 -15.48 -4.64 16.30
N THR A 98 -15.24 -5.29 15.14
CA THR A 98 -15.41 -6.74 14.95
C THR A 98 -14.08 -7.50 14.79
N TYR A 99 -13.00 -6.80 14.47
CA TYR A 99 -11.63 -7.31 14.41
C TYR A 99 -10.82 -6.78 15.59
N ASP A 100 -11.16 -7.27 16.79
CA ASP A 100 -10.32 -7.12 17.97
C ASP A 100 -8.92 -7.66 17.64
N ILE A 101 -7.88 -6.84 17.72
CA ILE A 101 -6.48 -7.20 17.39
C ILE A 101 -6.04 -8.44 18.19
N ASP A 102 -6.63 -8.64 19.37
CA ASP A 102 -6.49 -9.83 20.19
C ASP A 102 -6.95 -11.12 19.50
N ARG A 103 -7.96 -11.07 18.63
CA ARG A 103 -8.47 -12.22 17.89
C ARG A 103 -7.53 -12.62 16.75
N LEU A 104 -6.91 -11.64 16.08
CA LEU A 104 -5.86 -11.87 15.08
C LEU A 104 -4.62 -12.50 15.72
N ASN A 105 -4.15 -11.96 16.84
CA ASN A 105 -3.03 -12.54 17.60
C ASN A 105 -3.34 -13.97 18.06
N LYS A 106 -4.56 -14.23 18.55
CA LYS A 106 -5.00 -15.59 18.91
C LYS A 106 -5.03 -16.54 17.71
N MET A 107 -5.49 -16.08 16.53
CA MET A 107 -5.48 -16.90 15.31
C MET A 107 -4.06 -17.23 14.82
N PHE A 108 -3.11 -16.29 14.91
CA PHE A 108 -1.71 -16.54 14.58
C PHE A 108 -1.04 -17.52 15.55
N ILE A 109 -1.35 -17.42 16.86
CA ILE A 109 -0.83 -18.36 17.87
C ILE A 109 -1.35 -19.78 17.61
N VAL A 110 -2.65 -19.91 17.32
CA VAL A 110 -3.27 -21.22 17.02
C VAL A 110 -2.69 -21.84 15.76
N SER A 111 -2.51 -21.07 14.68
CA SER A 111 -1.93 -21.59 13.43
C SER A 111 -0.46 -22.02 13.60
N ALA A 112 0.34 -21.25 14.33
CA ALA A 112 1.72 -21.61 14.65
C ALA A 112 1.80 -22.90 15.49
N ALA A 113 0.88 -23.09 16.45
CA ALA A 113 0.81 -24.31 17.26
C ALA A 113 0.40 -25.54 16.44
N CYS A 114 -0.50 -25.40 15.47
CA CYS A 114 -0.87 -26.51 14.59
C CYS A 114 0.30 -26.94 13.70
N ILE A 115 1.03 -25.99 13.12
CA ILE A 115 2.18 -26.28 12.25
C ILE A 115 3.30 -26.97 13.04
N SER A 116 3.58 -26.51 14.26
CA SER A 116 4.62 -27.13 15.10
C SER A 116 4.25 -28.56 15.51
N LEU A 117 2.99 -28.82 15.85
CA LEU A 117 2.50 -30.18 16.14
C LEU A 117 2.54 -31.10 14.91
N SER A 118 2.21 -30.58 13.72
CA SER A 118 2.34 -31.35 12.48
C SER A 118 3.79 -31.70 12.15
N LEU A 119 4.73 -30.79 12.39
CA LEU A 119 6.17 -31.04 12.16
C LEU A 119 6.75 -32.05 13.16
N ILE A 120 6.34 -31.98 14.43
CA ILE A 120 6.74 -32.97 15.46
C ILE A 120 6.17 -34.35 15.12
N GLY A 121 4.91 -34.43 14.68
CA GLY A 121 4.29 -35.69 14.25
C GLY A 121 5.00 -36.31 13.04
N LEU A 122 5.39 -35.51 12.05
CA LEU A 122 6.15 -35.99 10.89
C LEU A 122 7.55 -36.50 11.30
N PHE A 123 8.20 -35.85 12.26
CA PHE A 123 9.52 -36.26 12.76
C PHE A 123 9.47 -37.58 13.54
N LEU A 124 8.39 -37.83 14.30
CA LEU A 124 8.18 -39.10 15.01
C LEU A 124 7.74 -40.24 14.08
N PHE A 125 7.08 -39.94 12.96
CA PHE A 125 6.68 -40.94 11.97
C PHE A 125 7.84 -41.42 11.07
N LEU A 126 8.84 -40.56 10.84
CA LEU A 126 10.01 -40.85 10.01
C LEU A 126 11.17 -41.55 10.76
N ARG A 127 10.99 -41.86 12.05
CA ARG A 127 11.96 -42.55 12.91
C ARG A 127 11.45 -43.93 13.29
#